data_AF-A0A1M5GVS5-F1
#
_entry.id   AF-A0A1M5GVS5-F1
#
_cell.length_a   1.000
_cell.length_b   1.000
_cell.length_c   1.000
_cell.angle_alpha   90.00
_cell.angle_beta   90.00
_cell.angle_gamma   90.00
#
_symmetry.space_group_name_H-M   'P 1'
#
loop_
_entity.id
_entity.type
_entity.pdbx_description
1 polymer ?
#
loop_
_entity_poly.entity_id
_entity_poly.type
_entity_poly.pdbx_seq_one_letter_code
_entity_poly.pdbx_strand_id
1 'polypeptide(L)'
;MKKHLITLLIVAVSTIAFSQTTPITGVYGIPFGSSQETIISNMKAKGYTRDLTEKENLTFKKVKFGAFNNCHLVFYMFKNKLFQGLILMIPDLDAKIIDRYEDVVEELSRKYGEGEPFTKFKYPYEKGDGHELTAIKLGKAEYKTFWAKDEIGIITAYISSNLVVGVKYQDKNLIKEAVAEQNKSNTSEY
;
A
#
# COMPACT_ATOMS: atom_id res chain seq x y z
N MET A 1 -29.69 -25.81 39.53
CA MET A 1 -29.44 -24.36 39.37
C MET A 1 -27.96 -23.98 39.30
N LYS A 2 -27.05 -24.57 40.09
CA LYS A 2 -25.59 -24.26 40.03
C LYS A 2 -24.84 -24.80 38.80
N LYS A 3 -25.33 -25.84 38.12
CA LYS A 3 -24.66 -26.46 36.95
C LYS A 3 -24.90 -25.72 35.62
N HIS A 4 -25.94 -24.89 35.53
CA HIS A 4 -26.22 -24.09 34.32
C HIS A 4 -25.57 -22.71 34.34
N LEU A 5 -25.06 -22.26 35.50
CA LEU A 5 -24.36 -20.98 35.62
C LEU A 5 -22.93 -21.04 35.04
N ILE A 6 -22.31 -22.23 35.04
CA ILE A 6 -20.95 -22.43 34.53
C ILE A 6 -20.92 -22.50 33.00
N THR A 7 -21.98 -23.02 32.36
CA THR A 7 -22.05 -23.10 30.89
C THR A 7 -22.21 -21.73 30.23
N LEU A 8 -22.88 -20.77 30.90
CA LEU A 8 -23.07 -19.42 30.36
C LEU A 8 -21.77 -18.59 30.36
N LEU A 9 -20.81 -18.92 31.23
CA LEU A 9 -19.55 -18.17 31.35
C LEU A 9 -18.55 -18.52 30.22
N ILE A 10 -18.62 -19.71 29.63
CA ILE A 10 -17.71 -20.15 28.57
C ILE A 10 -18.08 -19.54 27.20
N VAL A 11 -19.36 -19.21 26.97
CA VAL A 11 -19.83 -18.60 25.70
C VAL A 11 -19.50 -17.09 25.62
N ALA A 12 -19.28 -16.43 26.76
CA ALA A 12 -18.98 -14.99 26.80
C ALA A 12 -17.50 -14.64 26.52
N VAL A 13 -16.58 -15.62 26.55
CA VAL A 13 -15.14 -15.37 26.37
C VAL A 13 -14.71 -15.41 24.89
N SER A 14 -15.52 -15.98 24.00
CA SER A 14 -15.18 -16.12 22.57
C SER A 14 -15.40 -14.85 21.71
N THR A 15 -15.92 -13.74 22.26
CA THR A 15 -16.15 -12.51 21.48
C THR A 15 -15.07 -11.46 21.63
N ILE A 16 -14.02 -11.70 22.41
CA ILE A 16 -12.82 -10.85 22.39
C ILE A 16 -11.80 -11.49 21.44
N ALA A 17 -12.20 -11.67 20.18
CA ALA A 17 -11.22 -11.78 19.11
C ALA A 17 -10.55 -10.40 19.05
N PHE A 18 -9.43 -10.27 19.76
CA PHE A 18 -8.54 -9.12 19.59
C PHE A 18 -8.33 -8.95 18.09
N SER A 19 -8.73 -7.78 17.56
CA SER A 19 -8.32 -7.31 16.25
C SER A 19 -6.79 -7.12 16.29
N GLN A 20 -6.04 -8.22 16.23
CA GLN A 20 -4.59 -8.18 16.09
C GLN A 20 -4.31 -7.65 14.70
N THR A 21 -3.95 -6.37 14.63
CA THR A 21 -3.51 -5.74 13.39
C THR A 21 -2.28 -6.46 12.88
N THR A 22 -2.32 -6.95 11.64
CA THR A 22 -1.18 -7.63 11.02
C THR A 22 0.01 -6.66 10.97
N PRO A 23 1.21 -7.04 11.43
CA PRO A 23 2.37 -6.16 11.34
C PRO A 23 2.77 -5.93 9.87
N ILE A 24 3.31 -4.74 9.58
CA ILE A 24 3.70 -4.31 8.23
C ILE A 24 5.18 -4.63 8.03
N THR A 25 5.49 -5.91 7.76
CA THR A 25 6.88 -6.40 7.66
C THR A 25 7.41 -6.51 6.24
N GLY A 26 6.58 -6.18 5.23
CA GLY A 26 6.96 -6.30 3.83
C GLY A 26 5.81 -6.04 2.89
N VAL A 27 6.03 -6.35 1.61
CA VAL A 27 5.06 -6.15 0.53
C VAL A 27 4.82 -7.46 -0.21
N TYR A 28 3.56 -7.75 -0.51
CA TYR A 28 3.17 -8.93 -1.32
C TYR A 28 3.68 -10.27 -0.75
N GLY A 29 3.79 -10.36 0.58
CA GLY A 29 4.33 -11.54 1.28
C GLY A 29 5.86 -11.68 1.23
N ILE A 30 6.56 -10.67 0.72
CA ILE A 30 8.02 -10.62 0.70
C ILE A 30 8.49 -9.63 1.77
N PRO A 31 9.27 -10.07 2.78
CA PRO A 31 9.76 -9.20 3.84
C PRO A 31 10.64 -8.06 3.32
N PHE A 32 10.57 -6.91 3.96
CA PHE A 32 11.59 -5.87 3.78
C PHE A 32 12.99 -6.44 4.08
N GLY A 33 14.01 -5.90 3.42
CA GLY A 33 15.38 -6.43 3.48
C GLY A 33 15.66 -7.59 2.53
N SER A 34 14.65 -8.22 1.92
CA SER A 34 14.84 -9.31 0.97
C SER A 34 15.71 -8.91 -0.23
N SER A 35 16.51 -9.85 -0.74
CA SER A 35 17.36 -9.63 -1.91
C SER A 35 16.57 -9.64 -3.22
N GLN A 36 17.17 -9.07 -4.28
CA GLN A 36 16.59 -9.13 -5.63
C GLN A 36 16.31 -10.57 -6.08
N GLU A 37 17.25 -11.48 -5.82
CA GLU A 37 17.10 -12.91 -6.17
C GLU A 37 15.92 -13.54 -5.42
N THR A 38 15.77 -13.24 -4.13
CA THR A 38 14.65 -13.72 -3.31
C THR A 38 13.31 -13.24 -3.85
N ILE A 39 13.23 -11.98 -4.28
CA ILE A 39 12.02 -11.40 -4.89
C ILE A 39 11.69 -12.12 -6.19
N ILE A 40 12.65 -12.25 -7.11
CA ILE A 40 12.45 -12.88 -8.42
C ILE A 40 11.99 -14.33 -8.24
N SER A 41 12.64 -15.08 -7.34
CA SER A 41 12.26 -16.46 -7.04
C SER A 41 10.84 -16.57 -6.47
N ASN A 42 10.48 -15.73 -5.49
CA ASN A 42 9.14 -15.68 -4.93
C ASN A 42 8.06 -15.35 -5.97
N MET A 43 8.32 -14.35 -6.82
CA MET A 43 7.37 -13.94 -7.85
C MET A 43 7.21 -15.01 -8.92
N LYS A 44 8.29 -15.68 -9.32
CA LYS A 44 8.25 -16.83 -10.23
C LYS A 44 7.44 -17.99 -9.65
N ALA A 45 7.62 -18.30 -8.36
CA ALA A 45 6.83 -19.33 -7.67
C ALA A 45 5.33 -18.99 -7.61
N LYS A 46 4.97 -17.70 -7.69
CA LYS A 46 3.58 -17.22 -7.81
C LYS A 46 3.08 -17.13 -9.26
N GLY A 47 3.86 -17.57 -10.24
CA GLY A 47 3.49 -17.57 -11.66
C GLY A 47 3.73 -16.25 -12.39
N TYR A 48 4.47 -15.31 -11.80
CA TYR A 48 4.77 -14.01 -12.41
C TYR A 48 6.18 -13.98 -12.99
N THR A 49 6.33 -13.28 -14.11
CA THR A 49 7.61 -13.00 -14.74
C THR A 49 7.96 -11.53 -14.59
N ARG A 50 9.25 -11.25 -14.38
CA ARG A 50 9.76 -9.88 -14.33
C ARG A 50 9.62 -9.25 -15.72
N ASP A 51 9.14 -8.01 -15.74
CA ASP A 51 9.24 -7.15 -16.90
C ASP A 51 10.66 -6.60 -17.03
N LEU A 52 11.30 -6.88 -18.16
CA LEU A 52 12.69 -6.50 -18.45
C LEU A 52 12.81 -5.16 -19.18
N THR A 53 11.71 -4.52 -19.56
CA THR A 53 11.77 -3.16 -20.15
C THR A 53 12.16 -2.12 -19.10
N GLU A 54 11.85 -2.37 -17.82
CA GLU A 54 12.20 -1.52 -16.68
C GLU A 54 13.49 -2.04 -16.02
N LYS A 55 14.61 -1.40 -16.33
CA LYS A 55 15.93 -1.90 -15.89
C LYS A 55 16.23 -1.61 -14.42
N GLU A 56 15.78 -0.47 -13.91
CA GLU A 56 16.18 0.05 -12.59
C GLU A 56 15.41 -0.60 -11.43
N ASN A 57 14.15 -0.98 -11.66
CA ASN A 57 13.27 -1.56 -10.63
C ASN A 57 12.81 -2.98 -11.04
N LEU A 58 12.37 -3.76 -10.06
CA LEU A 58 11.78 -5.08 -10.33
C LEU A 58 10.29 -4.92 -10.55
N THR A 59 9.88 -4.87 -11.81
CA THR A 59 8.48 -4.66 -12.21
C THR A 59 7.82 -5.98 -12.62
N PHE A 60 6.57 -6.18 -12.20
CA PHE A 60 5.73 -7.31 -12.54
C PHE A 60 4.36 -6.80 -12.96
N LYS A 61 3.89 -7.19 -14.15
CA LYS A 61 2.60 -6.78 -14.72
C LYS A 61 1.55 -7.87 -14.52
N LYS A 62 0.28 -7.50 -14.61
CA LYS A 62 -0.88 -8.41 -14.49
C LYS A 62 -0.90 -9.20 -13.18
N VAL A 63 -0.44 -8.56 -12.10
CA VAL A 63 -0.43 -9.14 -10.75
C VAL A 63 -1.83 -9.04 -10.12
N LYS A 64 -2.19 -10.02 -9.28
CA LYS A 64 -3.41 -9.98 -8.48
C LYS A 64 -3.09 -9.48 -7.08
N PHE A 65 -3.75 -8.43 -6.61
CA PHE A 65 -3.60 -7.91 -5.25
C PHE A 65 -4.95 -7.95 -4.53
N GLY A 66 -5.11 -8.83 -3.54
CA GLY A 66 -6.42 -9.02 -2.89
C GLY A 66 -7.51 -9.40 -3.92
N ALA A 67 -8.58 -8.63 -3.96
CA ALA A 67 -9.64 -8.73 -4.97
C ALA A 67 -9.29 -8.09 -6.33
N PHE A 68 -8.24 -7.29 -6.41
CA PHE A 68 -7.88 -6.52 -7.60
C PHE A 68 -7.03 -7.34 -8.58
N ASN A 69 -7.45 -7.40 -9.84
CA ASN A 69 -6.70 -8.04 -10.92
C ASN A 69 -5.95 -6.99 -11.76
N ASN A 70 -5.06 -7.45 -12.63
CA ASN A 70 -4.34 -6.59 -13.60
C ASN A 70 -3.54 -5.44 -12.99
N CYS A 71 -3.02 -5.60 -11.77
CA CYS A 71 -2.18 -4.60 -11.12
C CYS A 71 -0.75 -4.62 -11.67
N HIS A 72 -0.04 -3.50 -11.52
CA HIS A 72 1.42 -3.47 -11.66
C HIS A 72 2.06 -3.44 -10.27
N LEU A 73 3.04 -4.30 -10.05
CA LEU A 73 3.82 -4.35 -8.82
C LEU A 73 5.26 -3.99 -9.12
N VAL A 74 5.79 -2.98 -8.42
CA VAL A 74 7.16 -2.49 -8.57
C VAL A 74 7.86 -2.62 -7.22
N PHE A 75 9.01 -3.29 -7.19
CA PHE A 75 9.88 -3.33 -6.02
C PHE A 75 11.09 -2.41 -6.23
N TYR A 76 11.37 -1.60 -5.23
CA TYR A 76 12.51 -0.70 -5.16
C TYR A 76 13.54 -1.25 -4.18
N MET A 77 14.80 -1.22 -4.62
CA MET A 77 15.92 -1.85 -3.92
C MET A 77 16.95 -0.80 -3.50
N PHE A 78 17.53 -0.96 -2.32
CA PHE A 78 18.66 -0.17 -1.84
C PHE A 78 19.73 -1.12 -1.30
N LYS A 79 20.95 -1.09 -1.84
CA LYS A 79 22.05 -2.00 -1.46
C LYS A 79 21.60 -3.49 -1.44
N ASN A 80 20.88 -3.91 -2.48
CA ASN A 80 20.28 -5.25 -2.62
C ASN A 80 19.30 -5.64 -1.49
N LYS A 81 18.66 -4.65 -0.85
CA LYS A 81 17.60 -4.86 0.14
C LYS A 81 16.32 -4.21 -0.32
N LEU A 82 15.21 -4.94 -0.26
CA LEU A 82 13.88 -4.41 -0.49
C LEU A 82 13.54 -3.36 0.58
N PHE A 83 13.28 -2.13 0.16
CA PHE A 83 12.84 -1.07 1.09
C PHE A 83 11.46 -0.51 0.74
N GLN A 84 11.00 -0.68 -0.49
CA GLN A 84 9.70 -0.17 -0.92
C GLN A 84 9.06 -1.07 -1.99
N GLY A 85 7.75 -1.24 -1.88
CA GLY A 85 6.92 -1.82 -2.91
C GLY A 85 5.78 -0.90 -3.30
N LEU A 86 5.45 -0.85 -4.59
CA LEU A 86 4.37 -0.04 -5.13
C LEU A 86 3.43 -0.92 -5.94
N ILE A 87 2.15 -0.95 -5.56
CA ILE A 87 1.08 -1.60 -6.31
C ILE A 87 0.27 -0.50 -6.98
N LEU A 88 0.13 -0.58 -8.30
CA LEU A 88 -0.58 0.39 -9.12
C LEU A 88 -1.82 -0.28 -9.73
N MET A 89 -2.96 0.35 -9.51
CA MET A 89 -4.27 -0.08 -9.98
C MET A 89 -4.88 1.04 -10.83
N ILE A 90 -5.01 0.77 -12.11
CA ILE A 90 -5.65 1.67 -13.07
C ILE A 90 -7.14 1.28 -13.11
N PRO A 91 -8.08 2.20 -12.88
CA PRO A 91 -9.51 1.89 -13.03
C PRO A 91 -9.86 1.74 -14.52
N ASP A 92 -10.92 0.97 -14.82
CA ASP A 92 -11.39 0.82 -16.21
C ASP A 92 -12.03 2.12 -16.75
N LEU A 93 -12.53 2.97 -15.84
CA LEU A 93 -13.10 4.28 -16.12
C LEU A 93 -12.59 5.28 -15.09
N ASP A 94 -12.10 6.43 -15.55
CA ASP A 94 -11.65 7.55 -14.71
C ASP A 94 -12.66 7.93 -13.63
N ALA A 95 -13.96 7.91 -13.96
CA ALA A 95 -15.05 8.26 -13.04
C ALA A 95 -15.14 7.35 -11.80
N LYS A 96 -14.57 6.13 -11.86
CA LYS A 96 -14.55 5.17 -10.75
C LYS A 96 -13.29 5.26 -9.88
N ILE A 97 -12.46 6.27 -10.06
CA ILE A 97 -11.16 6.35 -9.37
C ILE A 97 -11.30 6.47 -7.85
N ILE A 98 -12.31 7.21 -7.37
CA ILE A 98 -12.57 7.39 -5.94
C ILE A 98 -13.13 6.08 -5.36
N ASP A 99 -14.14 5.47 -6.00
CA ASP A 99 -14.66 4.16 -5.59
C ASP A 99 -13.54 3.11 -5.52
N ARG A 100 -12.69 3.03 -6.54
CA ARG A 100 -11.55 2.10 -6.56
C ARG A 100 -10.58 2.37 -5.41
N TYR A 101 -10.37 3.63 -5.04
CA TYR A 101 -9.54 4.00 -3.91
C TYR A 101 -10.17 3.56 -2.59
N GLU A 102 -11.48 3.76 -2.43
CA GLU A 102 -12.23 3.34 -1.24
C GLU A 102 -12.22 1.81 -1.08
N ASP A 103 -12.42 1.05 -2.16
CA ASP A 103 -12.30 -0.42 -2.16
C ASP A 103 -10.91 -0.87 -1.66
N VAL A 104 -9.85 -0.18 -2.10
CA VAL A 104 -8.47 -0.48 -1.69
C VAL A 104 -8.24 -0.16 -0.22
N VAL A 105 -8.80 0.96 0.26
CA VAL A 105 -8.74 1.33 1.67
C VAL A 105 -9.46 0.28 2.52
N GLU A 106 -10.64 -0.18 2.10
CA GLU A 106 -11.39 -1.22 2.80
C GLU A 106 -10.60 -2.54 2.90
N GLU A 107 -10.04 -3.02 1.78
CA GLU A 107 -9.24 -4.24 1.73
C GLU A 107 -8.01 -4.16 2.65
N LEU A 108 -7.33 -3.00 2.67
CA LEU A 108 -6.20 -2.76 3.56
C LEU A 108 -6.65 -2.67 5.02
N SER A 109 -7.75 -1.98 5.31
CA SER A 109 -8.30 -1.86 6.67
C SER A 109 -8.70 -3.22 7.24
N ARG A 110 -9.24 -4.13 6.41
CA ARG A 110 -9.56 -5.50 6.82
C ARG A 110 -8.33 -6.29 7.28
N LYS A 111 -7.14 -5.98 6.74
CA LYS A 111 -5.90 -6.68 7.04
C LYS A 111 -5.05 -6.00 8.13
N TYR A 112 -4.98 -4.68 8.10
CA TYR A 112 -4.07 -3.86 8.90
C TYR A 112 -4.79 -3.01 9.97
N GLY A 113 -6.12 -3.11 10.07
CA GLY A 113 -6.96 -2.25 10.90
C GLY A 113 -7.20 -0.88 10.26
N GLU A 114 -8.00 -0.03 10.90
CA GLU A 114 -8.35 1.29 10.36
C GLU A 114 -7.11 2.17 10.11
N GLY A 115 -7.03 2.67 8.88
CA GLY A 115 -6.04 3.66 8.44
C GLY A 115 -6.45 5.08 8.81
N GLU A 116 -5.49 6.00 8.78
CA GLU A 116 -5.71 7.43 9.02
C GLU A 116 -5.95 8.14 7.68
N PRO A 117 -7.19 8.61 7.38
CA PRO A 117 -7.50 9.27 6.13
C PRO A 117 -6.97 10.71 6.11
N PHE A 118 -6.52 11.14 4.94
CA PHE A 118 -6.13 12.49 4.63
C PHE A 118 -6.70 12.87 3.27
N THR A 119 -7.67 13.78 3.29
CA THR A 119 -8.25 14.35 2.08
C THR A 119 -8.12 15.86 2.13
N LYS A 120 -7.59 16.45 1.06
CA LYS A 120 -7.39 17.89 0.96
C LYS A 120 -7.85 18.39 -0.40
N PHE A 121 -8.59 19.49 -0.39
CA PHE A 121 -8.98 20.23 -1.59
C PHE A 121 -8.39 21.63 -1.55
N LYS A 122 -8.08 22.16 -2.74
CA LYS A 122 -7.63 23.53 -2.96
C LYS A 122 -8.69 24.27 -3.77
N TYR A 123 -8.97 25.51 -3.37
CA TYR A 123 -9.85 26.41 -4.11
C TYR A 123 -9.52 26.44 -5.62
N PRO A 124 -10.53 26.44 -6.51
CA PRO A 124 -11.97 26.56 -6.25
C PRO A 124 -12.71 25.23 -6.02
N TYR A 125 -12.00 24.12 -5.79
CA TYR A 125 -12.61 22.79 -5.70
C TYR A 125 -12.97 22.43 -4.26
N GLU A 126 -14.05 21.66 -4.11
CA GLU A 126 -14.54 21.14 -2.84
C GLU A 126 -14.99 19.67 -2.97
N LYS A 127 -15.13 18.96 -1.85
CA LYS A 127 -15.63 17.58 -1.88
C LYS A 127 -17.13 17.59 -2.21
N GLY A 128 -17.54 16.80 -3.20
CA GLY A 128 -18.94 16.70 -3.62
C GLY A 128 -19.38 17.77 -4.62
N ASP A 129 -18.47 18.57 -5.17
CA ASP A 129 -18.78 19.62 -6.15
C ASP A 129 -18.96 19.10 -7.59
N GLY A 130 -18.72 17.80 -7.83
CA GLY A 130 -18.79 17.17 -9.14
C GLY A 130 -17.57 17.43 -10.03
N HIS A 131 -16.54 18.10 -9.52
CA HIS A 131 -15.30 18.44 -10.21
C HIS A 131 -14.07 17.77 -9.58
N GLU A 132 -14.25 16.78 -8.71
CA GLU A 132 -13.17 16.11 -7.99
C GLU A 132 -12.15 15.47 -8.92
N LEU A 133 -12.61 14.86 -10.02
CA LEU A 133 -11.72 14.24 -11.01
C LEU A 133 -10.76 15.26 -11.62
N THR A 134 -11.28 16.43 -11.99
CA THR A 134 -10.51 17.55 -12.51
C THR A 134 -9.56 18.08 -11.44
N ALA A 135 -10.02 18.21 -10.20
CA ALA A 135 -9.20 18.63 -9.08
C ALA A 135 -8.02 17.68 -8.85
N ILE A 136 -8.23 16.37 -8.90
CA ILE A 136 -7.17 15.35 -8.76
C ILE A 136 -6.15 15.49 -9.91
N LYS A 137 -6.62 15.57 -11.17
CA LYS A 137 -5.73 15.72 -12.34
C LYS A 137 -4.86 16.97 -12.25
N LEU A 138 -5.39 18.06 -11.71
CA LEU A 138 -4.68 19.34 -11.54
C LEU A 138 -3.84 19.41 -10.25
N GLY A 139 -3.77 18.34 -9.44
CA GLY A 139 -3.04 18.36 -8.15
C GLY A 139 -3.67 19.31 -7.11
N LYS A 140 -4.97 19.58 -7.27
CA LYS A 140 -5.79 20.43 -6.40
C LYS A 140 -6.68 19.62 -5.45
N ALA A 141 -6.78 18.31 -5.64
CA ALA A 141 -7.32 17.38 -4.66
C ALA A 141 -6.31 16.27 -4.36
N GLU A 142 -6.15 15.94 -3.07
CA GLU A 142 -5.31 14.86 -2.59
C GLU A 142 -6.16 13.87 -1.80
N TYR A 143 -6.03 12.58 -2.15
CA TYR A 143 -6.61 11.46 -1.43
C TYR A 143 -5.48 10.56 -0.98
N LYS A 144 -5.33 10.40 0.34
CA LYS A 144 -4.35 9.51 0.96
C LYS A 144 -4.96 8.84 2.19
N THR A 145 -4.59 7.61 2.46
CA THR A 145 -4.85 6.94 3.75
C THR A 145 -3.56 6.27 4.20
N PHE A 146 -3.22 6.42 5.48
CA PHE A 146 -1.97 5.97 6.06
C PHE A 146 -2.19 4.85 7.07
N TRP A 147 -1.34 3.82 7.00
CA TRP A 147 -1.16 2.84 8.07
C TRP A 147 0.28 2.94 8.55
N ALA A 148 0.49 3.67 9.65
CA ALA A 148 1.83 4.01 10.16
C ALA A 148 2.05 3.61 11.63
N LYS A 149 1.11 2.86 12.23
CA LYS A 149 1.15 2.43 13.64
C LYS A 149 2.21 1.35 13.92
N ASP A 150 2.63 0.61 12.89
CA ASP A 150 3.66 -0.44 12.99
C ASP A 150 5.08 0.15 13.11
N GLU A 151 5.99 -0.50 13.84
CA GLU A 151 7.37 0.02 14.03
C GLU A 151 8.29 -0.18 12.81
N ILE A 152 7.99 -1.14 11.95
CA ILE A 152 8.82 -1.57 10.83
C ILE A 152 8.38 -0.87 9.55
N GLY A 153 7.08 -0.93 9.25
CA GLY A 153 6.55 -0.53 7.95
C GLY A 153 5.53 0.61 7.98
N ILE A 154 5.34 1.24 6.83
CA ILE A 154 4.25 2.17 6.55
C ILE A 154 3.56 1.73 5.26
N ILE A 155 2.24 1.83 5.23
CA ILE A 155 1.45 1.76 3.99
C ILE A 155 0.83 3.13 3.72
N THR A 156 0.85 3.55 2.47
CA THR A 156 0.07 4.70 1.97
C THR A 156 -0.74 4.25 0.77
N ALA A 157 -2.07 4.29 0.88
CA ALA A 157 -2.95 4.27 -0.27
C ALA A 157 -3.16 5.70 -0.76
N TYR A 158 -3.18 5.94 -2.07
CA TYR A 158 -3.38 7.28 -2.63
C TYR A 158 -3.95 7.25 -4.04
N ILE A 159 -4.53 8.38 -4.46
CA ILE A 159 -4.86 8.64 -5.87
C ILE A 159 -3.79 9.57 -6.45
N SER A 160 -3.18 9.18 -7.57
CA SER A 160 -2.24 10.04 -8.32
C SER A 160 -2.98 10.97 -9.28
N SER A 161 -2.31 12.05 -9.72
CA SER A 161 -2.85 12.98 -10.73
C SER A 161 -3.13 12.32 -12.09
N ASN A 162 -2.48 11.18 -12.37
CA ASN A 162 -2.71 10.38 -13.57
C ASN A 162 -3.87 9.38 -13.41
N LEU A 163 -4.68 9.53 -12.36
CA LEU A 163 -5.82 8.67 -12.03
C LEU A 163 -5.44 7.19 -11.92
N VAL A 164 -4.40 6.95 -11.14
CA VAL A 164 -3.99 5.62 -10.70
C VAL A 164 -4.12 5.55 -9.19
N VAL A 165 -4.75 4.50 -8.68
CA VAL A 165 -4.71 4.17 -7.26
C VAL A 165 -3.40 3.47 -6.97
N GLY A 166 -2.57 4.07 -6.11
CA GLY A 166 -1.31 3.51 -5.66
C GLY A 166 -1.41 3.01 -4.24
N VAL A 167 -0.80 1.86 -3.96
CA VAL A 167 -0.52 1.39 -2.59
C VAL A 167 0.98 1.25 -2.44
N LYS A 168 1.56 2.10 -1.59
CA LYS A 168 2.98 2.15 -1.34
C LYS A 168 3.29 1.57 0.03
N TYR A 169 4.10 0.52 0.06
CA TYR A 169 4.67 -0.09 1.26
C TYR A 169 6.11 0.40 1.42
N GLN A 170 6.51 0.83 2.61
CA GLN A 170 7.88 1.30 2.86
C GLN A 170 8.42 0.79 4.20
N ASP A 171 9.67 0.38 4.21
CA ASP A 171 10.46 0.15 5.42
C ASP A 171 10.86 1.50 6.04
N LYS A 172 10.53 1.73 7.32
CA LYS A 172 10.75 3.00 8.02
C LYS A 172 12.22 3.37 8.18
N ASN A 173 13.14 2.41 8.19
CA ASN A 173 14.55 2.62 8.44
C ASN A 173 15.34 2.68 7.13
N LEU A 174 15.18 1.70 6.26
CA LEU A 174 15.87 1.63 4.97
C LEU A 174 15.51 2.81 4.05
N ILE A 175 14.28 3.34 4.13
CA ILE A 175 13.92 4.53 3.37
C ILE A 175 14.75 5.75 3.77
N LYS A 176 15.06 5.92 5.06
CA LYS A 176 15.86 7.05 5.55
C LYS A 176 17.29 6.96 5.02
N GLU A 177 17.87 5.76 5.01
CA GLU A 177 19.19 5.52 4.44
C GLU A 177 19.22 5.78 2.93
N ALA A 178 18.22 5.28 2.19
CA ALA A 178 18.12 5.46 0.75
C ALA A 178 18.00 6.94 0.35
N VAL A 179 17.16 7.71 1.07
CA VAL A 179 16.99 9.16 0.84
C VAL A 179 18.26 9.93 1.23
N ALA A 180 18.92 9.57 2.34
CA ALA A 180 20.15 10.22 2.74
C ALA A 180 21.28 10.02 1.73
N GLU A 181 21.40 8.83 1.13
CA GLU A 181 22.37 8.55 0.08
C GLU A 181 22.07 9.36 -1.19
N GLN A 182 20.80 9.40 -1.62
CA GLN A 182 20.37 10.17 -2.79
C GLN A 182 20.63 11.68 -2.63
N ASN A 183 20.45 12.22 -1.43
CA ASN A 183 20.74 13.64 -1.18
C ASN A 183 22.25 13.94 -1.22
N LYS A 184 23.11 12.99 -0.81
CA LYS A 184 24.57 13.16 -0.91
C LYS A 184 25.03 13.19 -2.37
N SER A 185 24.53 12.28 -3.21
CA SER A 185 24.89 12.25 -4.64
C SER A 185 24.47 13.54 -5.35
N ASN A 186 23.30 14.09 -5.00
CA ASN A 186 22.81 15.34 -5.61
C ASN A 186 23.59 16.58 -5.14
N THR A 187 24.23 16.54 -3.97
CA THR A 187 25.03 17.66 -3.45
C THR A 187 26.46 17.62 -4.00
N SER A 188 26.98 16.45 -4.37
CA SER A 188 28.32 16.32 -4.98
C SER A 188 28.40 16.70 -6.46
N GLU A 189 27.26 17.01 -7.10
CA GLU A 189 27.18 17.49 -8.48
C GLU A 189 27.12 19.03 -8.59
N TYR A 190 27.28 19.75 -7.47
CA TYR A 190 27.43 21.21 -7.39
C TYR A 190 28.78 21.58 -6.79
#